data_AF-A0A7Y0BDX7-F1
#
_entry.id   AF-A0A7Y0BDX7-F1
#
_cell.length_a   1.000
_cell.length_b   1.000
_cell.length_c   1.000
_cell.angle_alpha   90.00
_cell.angle_beta   90.00
_cell.angle_gamma   90.00
#
_symmetry.space_group_name_H-M   'P 1'
#
loop_
_entity.id
_entity.type
_entity.pdbx_description
1 polymer ?
#
loop_
_entity_poly.entity_id
_entity_poly.type
_entity_poly.pdbx_seq_one_letter_code
_entity_poly.pdbx_strand_id
1 'polypeptide(L)'
;MGRDLWGKTAGALVLAVVVSTVAGCGGGSEADSGKPAAATTEKAASVQDAAAAVRAAVETFDTSGGCLEPAPGTCWDQMQAVMAPARELRAAANADTETGPEFWSEAYALIDSMERGVAVGRDLGATDPNTNRPDVLGSAHKLVDWLTAHPIT
;
A
#
# COMPACT_ATOMS: atom_id res chain seq x y z
N MET A 1 -8.06 -34.21 -46.33
CA MET A 1 -7.43 -33.01 -46.90
C MET A 1 -8.54 -32.07 -47.31
N GLY A 2 -8.52 -30.85 -46.79
CA GLY A 2 -9.56 -29.83 -46.98
C GLY A 2 -9.47 -28.86 -45.82
N ARG A 3 -8.62 -27.84 -45.94
CA ARG A 3 -8.48 -26.74 -44.99
C ARG A 3 -8.96 -25.49 -45.72
N ASP A 4 -10.00 -24.88 -45.18
CA ASP A 4 -10.64 -23.70 -45.74
C ASP A 4 -9.74 -22.45 -45.68
N LEU A 5 -9.81 -21.68 -46.77
CA LEU A 5 -9.27 -20.34 -46.95
C LEU A 5 -9.99 -19.36 -46.02
N TRP A 6 -9.39 -18.30 -45.47
CA TRP A 6 -9.18 -16.93 -46.03
C TRP A 6 -9.03 -16.04 -44.76
N GLY A 7 -8.31 -14.92 -44.65
CA GLY A 7 -7.61 -14.05 -45.57
C GLY A 7 -6.83 -12.97 -44.77
N LYS A 8 -5.97 -12.27 -45.51
CA LYS A 8 -4.97 -11.24 -45.14
C LYS A 8 -5.48 -10.05 -44.32
N THR A 9 -4.60 -9.45 -43.50
CA THR A 9 -3.91 -8.16 -43.79
C THR A 9 -2.81 -7.86 -42.77
N ALA A 10 -1.63 -7.50 -43.30
CA ALA A 10 -0.56 -6.79 -42.60
C ALA A 10 -0.66 -5.30 -42.94
N GLY A 11 -0.33 -4.42 -42.01
CA GLY A 11 -0.27 -2.97 -42.23
C GLY A 11 0.39 -2.27 -41.04
N ALA A 12 1.50 -1.60 -41.31
CA ALA A 12 2.46 -1.04 -40.37
C ALA A 12 2.18 0.45 -40.04
N LEU A 13 3.15 1.06 -39.33
CA LEU A 13 3.47 2.50 -39.18
C LEU A 13 2.88 3.16 -37.92
N VAL A 14 3.53 4.10 -37.20
CA VAL A 14 4.87 4.72 -37.18
C VAL A 14 4.96 5.54 -35.88
N LEU A 15 6.16 5.66 -35.32
CA LEU A 15 6.53 6.61 -34.25
C LEU A 15 6.24 8.08 -34.63
N ALA A 16 5.71 8.87 -33.69
CA ALA A 16 5.81 10.33 -33.73
C ALA A 16 6.08 10.93 -32.34
N VAL A 17 7.00 11.89 -32.35
CA VAL A 17 7.71 12.54 -31.23
C VAL A 17 7.16 13.97 -31.06
N VAL A 18 6.98 14.37 -29.79
CA VAL A 18 7.05 15.73 -29.17
C VAL A 18 6.11 16.82 -29.65
N VAL A 19 5.39 17.45 -28.70
CA VAL A 19 5.28 18.93 -28.59
C VAL A 19 5.17 19.37 -27.12
N SER A 20 6.07 20.26 -26.72
CA SER A 20 6.00 21.10 -25.52
C SER A 20 5.06 22.28 -25.78
N THR A 21 4.15 22.65 -24.86
CA THR A 21 3.53 23.98 -24.90
C THR A 21 3.34 24.62 -23.51
N VAL A 22 3.69 25.90 -23.55
CA VAL A 22 3.79 26.96 -22.56
C VAL A 22 2.48 27.35 -21.86
N ALA A 23 2.62 27.92 -20.66
CA ALA A 23 1.61 28.73 -19.99
C ALA A 23 1.24 29.96 -20.84
N GLY A 24 -0.07 30.20 -21.01
CA GLY A 24 -0.59 31.35 -21.75
C GLY A 24 -2.09 31.53 -21.54
N CYS A 25 -2.45 32.67 -20.96
CA CYS A 25 -3.78 33.17 -20.66
C CYS A 25 -4.55 33.61 -21.93
N GLY A 26 -5.87 33.35 -22.00
CA GLY A 26 -6.81 34.17 -22.78
C GLY A 26 -7.71 33.48 -23.82
N GLY A 27 -8.99 33.30 -23.47
CA GLY A 27 -10.14 33.79 -24.26
C GLY A 27 -10.81 32.91 -25.35
N GLY A 28 -11.95 32.29 -24.98
CA GLY A 28 -13.23 32.07 -25.74
C GLY A 28 -13.23 31.39 -27.12
N SER A 29 -14.16 30.50 -27.52
CA SER A 29 -15.43 30.01 -26.95
C SER A 29 -15.82 28.65 -27.56
N GLU A 30 -16.44 27.80 -26.72
CA GLU A 30 -17.48 26.77 -26.94
C GLU A 30 -17.62 25.96 -28.25
N ALA A 31 -17.47 24.63 -28.13
CA ALA A 31 -18.44 23.62 -28.56
C ALA A 31 -18.18 22.25 -27.87
N ASP A 32 -18.91 22.04 -26.78
CA ASP A 32 -19.57 20.83 -26.29
C ASP A 32 -18.90 19.43 -26.30
N SER A 33 -18.81 18.90 -25.07
CA SER A 33 -18.94 17.49 -24.66
C SER A 33 -17.81 16.50 -24.93
N GLY A 34 -16.68 16.76 -24.29
CA GLY A 34 -15.82 15.72 -23.73
C GLY A 34 -15.50 16.07 -22.28
N LYS A 35 -16.44 15.84 -21.35
CA LYS A 35 -16.20 16.00 -19.91
C LYS A 35 -14.93 15.20 -19.56
N PRO A 36 -13.86 15.81 -19.01
CA PRO A 36 -12.79 15.02 -18.47
C PRO A 36 -13.43 14.15 -17.38
N ALA A 37 -13.39 12.84 -17.59
CA ALA A 37 -13.69 11.88 -16.54
C ALA A 37 -12.81 12.32 -15.38
N ALA A 38 -13.46 12.84 -14.33
CA ALA A 38 -12.80 13.08 -13.07
C ALA A 38 -12.07 11.77 -12.76
N ALA A 39 -10.74 11.83 -12.68
CA ALA A 39 -9.98 10.77 -12.06
C ALA A 39 -10.73 10.50 -10.76
N THR A 40 -11.30 9.29 -10.65
CA THR A 40 -11.95 8.84 -9.44
C THR A 40 -10.90 9.01 -8.37
N THR A 41 -11.03 10.06 -7.57
CA THR A 41 -10.26 10.20 -6.36
C THR A 41 -10.76 9.04 -5.53
N GLU A 42 -10.03 7.93 -5.56
CA GLU A 42 -10.25 6.83 -4.63
C GLU A 42 -10.30 7.51 -3.27
N LYS A 43 -11.47 7.46 -2.65
CA LYS A 43 -11.70 8.08 -1.37
C LYS A 43 -10.64 7.49 -0.46
N ALA A 44 -9.73 8.34 0.04
CA ALA A 44 -8.73 7.90 1.00
C ALA A 44 -9.46 7.07 2.06
N ALA A 45 -8.98 5.86 2.31
CA ALA A 45 -9.59 4.95 3.27
C ALA A 45 -9.80 5.71 4.58
N SER A 46 -10.96 5.54 5.20
CA SER A 46 -11.14 6.13 6.52
C SER A 46 -10.11 5.53 7.48
N VAL A 47 -9.75 6.26 8.53
CA VAL A 47 -8.85 5.73 9.56
C VAL A 47 -9.39 4.42 10.15
N GLN A 48 -10.71 4.32 10.28
CA GLN A 48 -11.40 3.13 10.78
C GLN A 48 -11.19 1.92 9.85
N ASP A 49 -11.34 2.11 8.54
CA ASP A 49 -11.11 1.06 7.55
C ASP A 49 -9.64 0.62 7.55
N ALA A 50 -8.71 1.58 7.61
CA ALA A 50 -7.29 1.28 7.65
C ALA A 50 -6.88 0.55 8.94
N ALA A 51 -7.45 0.94 10.09
CA ALA A 51 -7.24 0.23 11.35
C ALA A 51 -7.80 -1.20 11.29
N ALA A 52 -8.97 -1.41 10.67
CA ALA A 52 -9.52 -2.74 10.46
C ALA A 52 -8.63 -3.59 9.54
N ALA A 53 -8.05 -3.01 8.49
CA ALA A 53 -7.12 -3.69 7.60
C ALA A 53 -5.85 -4.16 8.33
N VAL A 54 -5.29 -3.35 9.24
CA VAL A 54 -4.15 -3.76 10.08
C VAL A 54 -4.52 -4.96 10.94
N ARG A 55 -5.67 -4.93 11.62
CA ARG A 55 -6.14 -6.06 12.44
C ARG A 55 -6.32 -7.32 11.60
N ALA A 56 -6.96 -7.20 10.44
CA ALA A 56 -7.20 -8.32 9.54
C ALA A 56 -5.90 -8.93 9.00
N ALA A 57 -4.88 -8.12 8.70
CA ALA A 57 -3.59 -8.61 8.24
C ALA A 57 -2.84 -9.39 9.32
N VAL A 58 -2.86 -8.91 10.57
CA VAL A 58 -2.28 -9.63 11.71
C VAL A 58 -3.08 -10.90 12.03
N GLU A 59 -4.40 -10.85 12.02
CA GLU A 59 -5.24 -12.06 12.18
C GLU A 59 -4.98 -13.09 11.08
N THR A 60 -4.85 -12.64 9.83
CA THR A 60 -4.49 -13.52 8.71
C THR A 60 -3.10 -14.11 8.93
N PHE A 61 -2.13 -13.32 9.39
CA PHE A 61 -0.81 -13.81 9.75
C PHE A 61 -0.92 -14.93 10.80
N ASP A 62 -1.65 -14.70 11.89
CA ASP A 62 -1.78 -15.67 12.99
C ASP A 62 -2.50 -16.96 12.57
N THR A 63 -3.54 -16.85 11.74
CA THR A 63 -4.39 -17.98 11.35
C THR A 63 -3.85 -18.78 10.15
N SER A 64 -3.06 -18.15 9.27
CA SER A 64 -2.46 -18.83 8.10
C SER A 64 -1.15 -19.56 8.41
N GLY A 65 -0.76 -19.62 9.69
CA GLY A 65 0.47 -20.24 10.15
C GLY A 65 1.63 -19.26 10.30
N GLY A 66 1.47 -17.98 9.94
CA GLY A 66 2.45 -16.93 10.20
C GLY A 66 3.84 -17.25 9.66
N CYS A 67 4.84 -17.18 10.53
CA CYS A 67 6.25 -17.26 10.17
C CYS A 67 6.97 -18.37 10.96
N LEU A 68 6.63 -19.63 10.67
CA LEU A 68 7.14 -20.79 11.41
C LEU A 68 8.56 -21.18 11.02
N GLU A 69 8.95 -20.93 9.78
CA GLU A 69 10.25 -21.38 9.26
C GLU A 69 11.36 -20.43 9.78
N PRO A 70 12.35 -20.93 10.54
CA PRO A 70 13.41 -20.08 11.08
C PRO A 70 14.40 -19.58 10.04
N ALA A 71 14.51 -20.23 8.87
CA ALA A 71 15.48 -19.88 7.85
C ALA A 71 15.28 -18.46 7.29
N PRO A 72 16.36 -17.72 6.94
CA PRO A 72 16.27 -16.42 6.29
C PRO A 72 15.47 -16.46 4.99
N GLY A 73 14.79 -15.35 4.67
CA GLY A 73 14.02 -15.18 3.44
C GLY A 73 12.66 -15.87 3.42
N THR A 74 12.32 -16.67 4.42
CA THR A 74 11.08 -17.48 4.43
C THR A 74 9.87 -16.73 4.97
N CYS A 75 10.10 -15.59 5.61
CA CYS A 75 9.09 -14.75 6.25
C CYS A 75 8.80 -13.43 5.53
N TRP A 76 9.54 -13.16 4.45
CA TRP A 76 9.61 -11.81 3.90
C TRP A 76 8.25 -11.32 3.38
N ASP A 77 7.51 -12.18 2.68
CA ASP A 77 6.21 -11.84 2.14
C ASP A 77 5.19 -11.55 3.25
N GLN A 78 5.25 -12.30 4.35
CA GLN A 78 4.40 -12.09 5.54
C GLN A 78 4.74 -10.76 6.23
N MET A 79 6.03 -10.43 6.37
CA MET A 79 6.49 -9.15 6.90
C MET A 79 5.97 -7.98 6.05
N GLN A 80 6.01 -8.11 4.73
CA GLN A 80 5.48 -7.10 3.80
C GLN A 80 3.95 -7.01 3.87
N ALA A 81 3.25 -8.14 4.01
CA ALA A 81 1.81 -8.20 4.09
C ALA A 81 1.25 -7.48 5.33
N VAL A 82 1.92 -7.55 6.48
CA VAL A 82 1.52 -6.78 7.68
C VAL A 82 1.96 -5.32 7.62
N MET A 83 3.04 -5.01 6.88
CA MET A 83 3.53 -3.63 6.72
C MET A 83 2.62 -2.78 5.83
N ALA A 84 2.09 -3.34 4.74
CA ALA A 84 1.26 -2.61 3.79
C ALA A 84 0.07 -1.88 4.45
N PRO A 85 -0.82 -2.53 5.21
CA PRO A 85 -1.94 -1.85 5.86
C PRO A 85 -1.48 -0.90 6.98
N ALA A 86 -0.33 -1.13 7.62
CA ALA A 86 0.21 -0.21 8.62
C ALA A 86 0.63 1.14 7.97
N ARG A 87 1.16 1.12 6.74
CA ARG A 87 1.43 2.34 5.96
C ARG A 87 0.14 3.07 5.61
N GLU A 88 -0.89 2.34 5.19
CA GLU A 88 -2.20 2.91 4.90
C GLU A 88 -2.83 3.54 6.14
N LEU A 89 -2.72 2.89 7.30
CA LEU A 89 -3.15 3.48 8.58
C LEU A 89 -2.41 4.78 8.87
N ARG A 90 -1.09 4.84 8.68
CA ARG A 90 -0.34 6.08 8.87
C ARG A 90 -0.83 7.18 7.92
N ALA A 91 -1.07 6.85 6.65
CA ALA A 91 -1.56 7.80 5.66
C ALA A 91 -2.96 8.33 6.02
N ALA A 92 -3.88 7.45 6.41
CA ALA A 92 -5.21 7.81 6.84
C ALA A 92 -5.19 8.67 8.11
N ALA A 93 -4.40 8.27 9.11
CA ALA A 93 -4.25 9.01 10.37
C ALA A 93 -3.66 10.43 10.16
N ASN A 94 -2.72 10.60 9.23
CA ASN A 94 -2.20 11.92 8.88
C ASN A 94 -3.22 12.80 8.14
N ALA A 95 -4.18 12.19 7.44
CA ALA A 95 -5.25 12.88 6.75
C ALA A 95 -6.45 13.17 7.68
N ASP A 96 -6.50 12.55 8.85
CA ASP A 96 -7.53 12.77 9.86
C ASP A 96 -7.28 14.07 10.60
N THR A 97 -8.20 15.02 10.43
CA THR A 97 -8.17 16.31 11.10
C THR A 97 -8.92 16.31 12.43
N GLU A 98 -9.71 15.29 12.71
CA GLU A 98 -10.49 15.17 13.94
C GLU A 98 -9.60 14.66 15.08
N THR A 99 -8.78 13.66 14.78
CA THR A 99 -7.82 13.09 15.73
C THR A 99 -6.44 13.71 15.52
N GLY A 100 -6.03 14.59 16.45
CA GLY A 100 -4.75 15.29 16.34
C GLY A 100 -3.53 14.34 16.35
N PRO A 101 -2.36 14.79 15.83
CA PRO A 101 -1.16 13.95 15.68
C PRO A 101 -0.61 13.40 17.00
N GLU A 102 -0.86 14.08 18.13
CA GLU A 102 -0.44 13.65 19.46
C GLU A 102 -1.05 12.30 19.86
N PHE A 103 -2.31 12.06 19.49
CA PHE A 103 -2.99 10.79 19.73
C PHE A 103 -2.27 9.63 19.02
N TRP A 104 -1.82 9.85 17.79
CA TRP A 104 -1.19 8.83 16.95
C TRP A 104 0.28 8.58 17.24
N SER A 105 0.90 9.36 18.12
CA SER A 105 2.35 9.34 18.36
C SER A 105 2.90 7.94 18.69
N GLU A 106 2.21 7.20 19.56
CA GLU A 106 2.62 5.83 19.94
C GLU A 106 2.41 4.83 18.79
N ALA A 107 1.28 4.91 18.08
CA ALA A 107 1.03 4.09 16.89
C ALA A 107 2.09 4.35 15.81
N TYR A 108 2.48 5.62 15.60
CA TYR A 108 3.52 5.99 14.65
C TYR A 108 4.88 5.41 15.04
N ALA A 109 5.23 5.39 16.34
CA ALA A 109 6.47 4.77 16.80
C ALA A 109 6.53 3.26 16.50
N LEU A 110 5.38 2.57 16.62
CA LEU A 110 5.26 1.15 16.25
C LEU A 110 5.42 0.95 14.74
N ILE A 111 4.75 1.76 13.93
CA ILE A 111 4.86 1.74 12.46
C ILE A 111 6.31 2.05 12.04
N ASP A 112 6.98 3.01 12.67
CA ASP A 112 8.38 3.32 12.40
C ASP A 112 9.31 2.14 12.73
N SER A 113 8.97 1.34 13.74
CA SER A 113 9.70 0.09 14.03
C SER A 113 9.52 -0.94 12.94
N MET A 114 8.29 -1.07 12.43
CA MET A 114 8.01 -1.95 11.29
C MET A 114 8.78 -1.50 10.05
N GLU A 115 8.79 -0.19 9.75
CA GLU A 115 9.56 0.38 8.64
C GLU A 115 11.06 0.12 8.77
N ARG A 116 11.65 0.26 9.97
CA ARG A 116 13.06 -0.07 10.20
C ARG A 116 13.35 -1.55 9.93
N GLY A 117 12.48 -2.44 10.37
CA GLY A 117 12.62 -3.87 10.13
C GLY A 117 12.53 -4.23 8.65
N VAL A 118 11.59 -3.63 7.91
CA VAL A 118 11.47 -3.79 6.46
C VAL A 118 12.62 -3.13 5.69
N ALA A 119 13.17 -2.01 6.18
CA ALA A 119 14.28 -1.30 5.52
C ALA A 119 15.57 -2.13 5.41
N VAL A 120 15.71 -3.21 6.19
CA VAL A 120 16.77 -4.22 6.02
C VAL A 120 16.74 -4.86 4.62
N GLY A 121 15.57 -4.88 3.95
CA GLY A 121 15.41 -5.31 2.56
C GLY A 121 15.40 -6.83 2.35
N ARG A 122 15.40 -7.61 3.44
CA ARG A 122 15.23 -9.07 3.44
C ARG A 122 14.84 -9.55 4.84
N ASP A 123 14.26 -10.74 4.93
CA ASP A 123 14.11 -11.47 6.19
C ASP A 123 15.45 -12.12 6.58
N LEU A 124 15.98 -11.76 7.76
CA LEU A 124 17.23 -12.30 8.29
C LEU A 124 17.08 -13.68 8.97
N GLY A 125 15.87 -14.20 9.11
CA GLY A 125 15.60 -15.47 9.80
C GLY A 125 15.41 -15.29 11.30
N ALA A 126 14.74 -16.24 11.96
CA ALA A 126 14.40 -16.13 13.38
C ALA A 126 15.59 -16.33 14.33
N THR A 127 16.64 -17.02 13.87
CA THR A 127 17.80 -17.36 14.69
C THR A 127 18.97 -16.38 14.54
N ASP A 128 18.87 -15.40 13.65
CA ASP A 128 19.89 -14.35 13.53
C ASP A 128 19.82 -13.42 14.75
N PRO A 129 20.95 -13.14 15.44
CA PRO A 129 20.95 -12.23 16.59
C PRO A 129 20.52 -10.79 16.23
N ASN A 130 20.58 -10.42 14.96
CA ASN A 130 20.12 -9.15 14.41
C ASN A 130 18.83 -9.31 13.61
N THR A 131 18.04 -10.36 13.87
CA THR A 131 16.78 -10.60 13.16
C THR A 131 15.88 -9.37 13.14
N ASN A 132 15.32 -9.06 11.98
CA ASN A 132 14.37 -7.97 11.78
C ASN A 132 12.91 -8.41 11.95
N ARG A 133 12.65 -9.69 12.22
CA ARG A 133 11.29 -10.22 12.44
C ARG A 133 10.58 -9.56 13.63
N PRO A 134 11.21 -9.34 14.81
CA PRO A 134 10.54 -8.70 15.96
C PRO A 134 10.15 -7.25 15.68
N ASP A 135 10.99 -6.52 14.94
CA ASP A 135 10.73 -5.13 14.60
C ASP A 135 9.49 -4.99 13.71
N VAL A 136 9.28 -5.91 12.76
CA VAL A 136 8.08 -5.91 11.90
C VAL A 136 6.91 -6.60 12.57
N LEU A 137 7.02 -7.90 12.86
CA LEU A 137 5.91 -8.72 13.31
C LEU A 137 5.52 -8.41 14.75
N GLY A 138 6.51 -8.21 15.64
CA GLY A 138 6.24 -7.86 17.04
C GLY A 138 5.59 -6.49 17.17
N SER A 139 6.02 -5.51 16.37
CA SER A 139 5.41 -4.17 16.36
C SER A 139 4.02 -4.18 15.71
N ALA A 140 3.78 -5.03 14.71
CA ALA A 140 2.45 -5.19 14.12
C ALA A 140 1.42 -5.68 15.15
N HIS A 141 1.77 -6.67 15.98
CA HIS A 141 0.90 -7.13 17.06
C HIS A 141 0.66 -6.04 18.11
N LYS A 142 1.72 -5.35 18.54
CA LYS A 142 1.58 -4.20 19.46
C LYS A 142 0.71 -3.08 18.87
N LEU A 143 0.77 -2.86 17.56
CA LEU A 143 -0.07 -1.89 16.88
C LEU A 143 -1.55 -2.31 16.93
N VAL A 144 -1.85 -3.60 16.76
CA VAL A 144 -3.20 -4.14 16.95
C VAL A 144 -3.69 -3.99 18.40
N ASP A 145 -2.83 -4.27 19.38
CA ASP A 145 -3.15 -4.08 20.79
C ASP A 145 -3.46 -2.60 21.08
N TRP A 146 -2.63 -1.71 20.56
CA TRP A 146 -2.82 -0.26 20.67
C TRP A 146 -4.15 0.18 20.04
N LEU A 147 -4.46 -0.28 18.81
CA LEU A 147 -5.71 0.01 18.10
C LEU A 147 -6.95 -0.57 18.80
N THR A 148 -6.77 -1.53 19.70
CA THR A 148 -7.84 -2.12 20.51
C THR A 148 -8.05 -1.31 21.78
N ALA A 149 -6.96 -0.84 22.40
CA ALA A 149 -7.00 0.04 23.57
C ALA A 149 -7.46 1.48 23.24
N HIS A 150 -7.27 1.92 21.99
CA HIS A 150 -7.58 3.27 21.51
C HIS A 150 -8.61 3.22 20.37
N PRO A 151 -9.90 3.00 20.66
CA PRO A 151 -10.92 2.93 19.64
C PRO A 151 -11.05 4.26 18.90
N ILE A 152 -10.97 4.18 17.57
CA ILE A 152 -11.12 5.33 16.66
C ILE A 152 -12.60 5.43 16.31
N THR A 153 -13.21 6.58 16.61
CA THR A 153 -14.63 6.87 16.39
C THR A 153 -14.90 7.65 15.11
#